data_AF-A0A183GRP1-F1
#
_entry.id   AF-A0A183GRP1-F1
#
_cell.length_a   1.000
_cell.length_b   1.000
_cell.length_c   1.000
_cell.angle_alpha   90.00
_cell.angle_beta   90.00
_cell.angle_gamma   90.00
#
_symmetry.space_group_name_H-M   'P 1'
#
loop_
_entity.id
_entity.type
_entity.pdbx_description
1 polymer ?
#
loop_
_entity_poly.entity_id
_entity_poly.type
_entity_poly.pdbx_seq_one_letter_code
_entity_poly.pdbx_strand_id
1 'polypeptide(L)'
;MIVIPRNVRLLFQIHLITLDDLPLSRHLAVASKIIEDEHRDDKMWRSIWDPAMKDHPEARSAEYDVLVNSKTYFLYNATLEDPFTTDFFVWIDAGYGHGNQSVFPYSNKWRPQFPRNKISLIKLTPVHDSIGGYNIDSLYRRNWSVVSGGFVAGDKRSAPVYSS
;
A
#
# COMPACT_ATOMS: atom_id res chain seq x y z
N MET A 1 1.42 -18.74 -5.98
CA MET A 1 0.23 -19.62 -5.91
C MET A 1 -0.07 -19.88 -4.44
N ILE A 2 -1.07 -19.20 -3.87
CA ILE A 2 -1.54 -19.50 -2.51
C ILE A 2 -2.50 -20.69 -2.64
N VAL A 3 -2.11 -21.84 -2.12
CA VAL A 3 -2.96 -23.03 -2.08
C VAL A 3 -3.82 -22.96 -0.83
N ILE A 4 -5.11 -22.66 -0.98
CA ILE A 4 -6.06 -22.65 0.14
C ILE A 4 -6.66 -24.07 0.28
N PRO A 5 -6.47 -24.75 1.43
CA PRO A 5 -7.01 -26.09 1.64
C PRO A 5 -8.54 -26.13 1.54
N ARG A 6 -9.08 -27.19 0.92
CA ARG A 6 -10.52 -27.35 0.65
C ARG A 6 -11.44 -27.27 1.88
N ASN A 7 -10.91 -27.42 3.09
CA ASN A 7 -11.68 -27.46 4.33
C ASN A 7 -11.85 -26.08 5.02
N VAL A 8 -11.33 -25.00 4.43
CA VAL A 8 -11.39 -23.63 5.01
C VAL A 8 -12.47 -22.76 4.33
N ARG A 9 -13.41 -23.36 3.59
CA ARG A 9 -14.43 -22.63 2.81
C ARG A 9 -15.43 -21.79 3.61
N LEU A 10 -15.41 -21.83 4.94
CA LEU A 10 -16.34 -21.08 5.80
C LEU A 10 -15.78 -19.76 6.37
N LEU A 11 -14.54 -19.37 6.05
CA LEU A 11 -13.88 -18.19 6.65
C LEU A 11 -13.37 -17.15 5.64
N PHE A 12 -13.81 -17.22 4.38
CA PHE A 12 -13.39 -16.26 3.36
C PHE A 12 -14.60 -15.53 2.79
N GLN A 13 -14.56 -14.21 2.91
CA GLN A 13 -15.43 -13.32 2.17
C GLN A 13 -14.68 -12.83 0.94
N ILE A 14 -15.30 -12.96 -0.23
CA ILE A 14 -14.74 -12.52 -1.50
C ILE A 14 -15.52 -11.30 -1.96
N HIS A 15 -14.80 -10.20 -2.17
CA HIS A 15 -15.34 -8.99 -2.75
C HIS A 15 -14.94 -8.89 -4.20
N LEU A 16 -15.93 -8.76 -5.08
CA LEU A 16 -15.70 -8.47 -6.49
C LEU A 16 -15.65 -6.95 -6.64
N ILE A 17 -14.48 -6.44 -7.00
CA ILE A 17 -14.19 -5.01 -7.11
C ILE A 17 -13.52 -4.77 -8.47
N THR A 18 -13.98 -3.75 -9.16
CA THR A 18 -13.36 -3.23 -10.38
C THR A 18 -12.51 -2.00 -10.05
N LEU A 19 -11.69 -1.55 -11.00
CA LEU A 19 -10.96 -0.29 -10.79
C LEU A 19 -11.93 0.86 -10.53
N ASP A 20 -13.02 0.99 -11.27
CA ASP A 20 -13.96 2.11 -11.13
C ASP A 20 -14.62 2.22 -9.75
N ASP A 21 -14.66 1.12 -8.99
CA ASP A 21 -15.15 1.11 -7.60
C ASP A 21 -14.16 1.75 -6.60
N LEU A 22 -12.91 1.95 -7.00
CA LEU A 22 -11.86 2.50 -6.13
C LEU A 22 -11.92 4.03 -6.08
N PRO A 23 -11.82 4.65 -4.88
CA PRO A 23 -11.85 6.12 -4.75
C PRO A 23 -10.79 6.85 -5.57
N LEU A 24 -9.65 6.20 -5.81
CA LEU A 24 -8.53 6.79 -6.55
C LEU A 24 -8.68 6.71 -8.07
N SER A 25 -9.67 5.97 -8.59
CA SER A 25 -9.88 5.81 -10.04
C SER A 25 -10.24 7.11 -10.75
N ARG A 26 -10.79 8.08 -10.03
CA ARG A 26 -10.95 9.46 -10.52
C ARG A 26 -9.64 10.12 -10.96
N HIS A 27 -8.49 9.63 -10.50
CA HIS A 27 -7.17 10.14 -10.86
C HIS A 27 -6.49 9.36 -11.99
N LEU A 28 -7.13 8.31 -12.51
CA LEU A 28 -6.52 7.40 -13.49
C LEU A 28 -6.05 8.16 -14.73
N ALA A 29 -6.90 8.99 -15.33
CA ALA A 29 -6.54 9.77 -16.52
C ALA A 29 -5.34 10.71 -16.30
N VAL A 30 -5.23 11.31 -15.11
CA VAL A 30 -4.11 12.19 -14.75
C VAL A 30 -2.83 11.39 -14.56
N ALA A 31 -2.90 10.28 -13.84
CA ALA A 31 -1.75 9.40 -13.62
C ALA A 31 -1.24 8.78 -14.94
N SER A 32 -2.15 8.32 -15.82
CA SER A 32 -1.79 7.79 -17.15
C SER A 32 -1.07 8.83 -17.97
N LYS A 33 -1.58 10.08 -18.00
CA LYS A 33 -0.93 11.18 -18.72
C LYS A 33 0.48 11.47 -18.20
N ILE A 34 0.67 11.50 -16.88
CA ILE A 34 1.98 11.71 -16.26
C ILE A 34 2.96 10.62 -16.73
N ILE A 35 2.55 9.35 -16.62
CA ILE A 35 3.35 8.20 -17.06
C ILE A 35 3.70 8.32 -18.56
N GLU A 36 2.71 8.59 -19.42
CA GLU A 36 2.92 8.75 -20.85
C GLU A 36 3.91 9.88 -21.18
N ASP A 37 3.76 11.04 -20.54
CA ASP A 37 4.63 12.20 -20.76
C ASP A 37 6.08 11.89 -20.32
N GLU A 38 6.26 11.13 -19.24
CA GLU A 38 7.58 10.73 -18.73
C GLU A 38 8.27 9.65 -19.57
N HIS A 39 7.51 8.80 -20.26
CA HIS A 39 8.08 7.86 -21.24
C HIS A 39 8.38 8.52 -22.58
N ARG A 40 7.68 9.61 -22.92
CA ARG A 40 7.86 10.33 -24.19
C ARG A 40 9.06 11.28 -24.16
N ASP A 41 9.34 11.91 -23.03
CA ASP A 41 10.45 12.85 -22.87
C ASP A 41 11.30 12.46 -21.66
N ASP A 42 12.51 11.95 -21.91
CA ASP A 42 13.48 11.60 -20.86
C ASP A 42 13.84 12.77 -19.94
N LYS A 43 13.61 14.03 -20.35
CA LYS A 43 13.81 15.20 -19.49
C LYS A 43 12.76 15.31 -18.38
N MET A 44 11.59 14.70 -18.56
CA MET A 44 10.56 14.61 -17.52
C MET A 44 10.96 13.61 -16.43
N TRP A 45 11.82 12.64 -16.76
CA TRP A 45 12.45 11.77 -15.77
C TRP A 45 13.53 12.54 -15.01
N ARG A 46 13.31 12.80 -13.72
CA ARG A 46 14.28 13.57 -12.93
C ARG A 46 15.55 12.75 -12.69
N SER A 47 16.72 13.36 -12.89
CA SER A 47 18.02 12.71 -12.69
C SER A 47 18.29 12.25 -11.25
N ILE A 48 17.54 12.78 -10.28
CA ILE A 48 17.59 12.34 -8.88
C ILE A 48 16.79 11.07 -8.60
N TRP A 49 15.96 10.61 -9.54
CA TRP A 49 15.17 9.39 -9.40
C TRP A 49 16.01 8.16 -9.80
N ASP A 50 15.79 7.04 -9.11
CA ASP A 50 16.47 5.79 -9.41
C ASP A 50 16.11 5.33 -10.84
N PRO A 51 17.08 5.24 -11.78
CA PRO A 51 16.83 4.84 -13.15
C PRO A 51 16.13 3.47 -13.29
N ALA A 52 16.35 2.55 -12.35
CA ALA A 52 15.71 1.23 -12.36
C ALA A 52 14.18 1.33 -12.25
N MET A 53 13.67 2.38 -11.60
CA MET A 53 12.23 2.58 -11.41
C MET A 53 11.47 2.83 -12.71
N LYS A 54 12.14 3.23 -13.80
CA LYS A 54 11.48 3.43 -15.10
C LYS A 54 10.85 2.15 -15.66
N ASP A 55 11.38 1.01 -15.23
CA ASP A 55 10.92 -0.31 -15.68
C ASP A 55 9.91 -0.97 -14.73
N HIS A 56 9.64 -0.33 -13.59
CA HIS A 56 8.74 -0.85 -12.57
C HIS A 56 7.27 -0.64 -12.95
N PRO A 57 6.33 -1.47 -12.44
CA PRO A 57 4.89 -1.31 -12.67
C PRO A 57 4.37 0.10 -12.34
N GLU A 58 4.90 0.71 -11.29
CA GLU A 58 4.57 2.06 -10.80
C GLU A 58 4.91 3.17 -11.81
N ALA A 59 5.87 2.93 -12.72
CA ALA A 59 6.21 3.86 -13.78
C ALA A 59 5.56 3.50 -15.12
N ARG A 60 4.72 2.46 -15.17
CA ARG A 60 4.19 1.89 -16.42
C ARG A 60 2.68 1.71 -16.43
N SER A 61 2.03 1.64 -15.27
CA SER A 61 0.59 1.43 -15.17
C SER A 61 -0.03 2.30 -14.08
N ALA A 62 -0.87 3.23 -14.52
CA ALA A 62 -1.68 4.05 -13.61
C ALA A 62 -2.70 3.19 -12.85
N GLU A 63 -3.21 2.12 -13.47
CA GLU A 63 -4.13 1.16 -12.85
C GLU A 63 -3.46 0.44 -11.67
N TYR A 64 -2.20 0.05 -11.85
CA TYR A 64 -1.40 -0.55 -10.78
C TYR A 64 -1.25 0.43 -9.61
N ASP A 65 -0.91 1.69 -9.90
CA ASP A 65 -0.81 2.73 -8.86
C ASP A 65 -2.13 2.96 -8.13
N VAL A 66 -3.25 3.04 -8.85
CA VAL A 66 -4.59 3.17 -8.26
C VAL A 66 -4.89 1.99 -7.33
N LEU A 67 -4.62 0.75 -7.78
CA LEU A 67 -4.88 -0.45 -7.00
C LEU A 67 -3.99 -0.51 -5.74
N VAL A 68 -2.69 -0.29 -5.89
CA VAL A 68 -1.73 -0.38 -4.78
C VAL A 68 -1.95 0.71 -3.75
N ASN A 69 -2.32 1.93 -4.17
CA ASN A 69 -2.65 3.01 -3.24
C ASN A 69 -4.04 2.85 -2.59
N SER A 70 -4.88 1.94 -3.09
CA SER A 70 -6.20 1.63 -2.50
C SER A 70 -6.16 0.62 -1.34
N LYS A 71 -4.97 0.19 -0.88
CA LYS A 71 -4.83 -0.73 0.26
C LYS A 71 -5.50 -0.23 1.54
N THR A 72 -5.42 1.07 1.82
CA THR A 72 -6.07 1.69 2.98
C THR A 72 -7.59 1.68 2.87
N TYR A 73 -8.13 1.81 1.65
CA TYR A 73 -9.56 1.66 1.39
C TYR A 73 -10.04 0.23 1.65
N PHE A 74 -9.31 -0.78 1.18
CA PHE A 74 -9.65 -2.18 1.49
C PHE A 74 -9.56 -2.48 2.99
N LEU A 75 -8.53 -1.97 3.67
CA LEU A 75 -8.38 -2.13 5.11
C LEU A 75 -9.53 -1.46 5.88
N TYR A 76 -9.96 -0.27 5.44
CA TYR A 76 -11.13 0.43 6.00
C TYR A 76 -12.41 -0.40 5.84
N ASN A 77 -12.71 -0.92 4.65
CA ASN A 77 -13.89 -1.75 4.44
C ASN A 77 -13.87 -3.01 5.33
N ALA A 78 -12.71 -3.65 5.48
CA ALA A 78 -12.56 -4.79 6.40
C ALA A 78 -12.88 -4.41 7.86
N THR A 79 -12.61 -3.17 8.29
CA THR A 79 -12.97 -2.69 9.63
C THR A 79 -14.47 -2.53 9.85
N LEU A 80 -15.21 -2.24 8.78
CA LEU A 80 -16.67 -2.11 8.80
C LEU A 80 -17.34 -3.49 8.87
N GLU A 81 -16.81 -4.46 8.14
CA GLU A 81 -17.32 -5.83 8.14
C GLU A 81 -17.00 -6.56 9.44
N ASP A 82 -15.78 -6.39 9.95
CA ASP A 82 -15.25 -7.01 11.17
C ASP A 82 -15.83 -8.41 11.51
N PRO A 83 -15.60 -9.41 10.64
CA PRO A 83 -16.14 -10.76 10.86
C PRO A 83 -15.53 -11.47 12.08
N PHE A 84 -14.45 -10.92 12.65
CA PHE A 84 -13.71 -11.51 13.76
C PHE A 84 -13.92 -10.78 15.10
N THR A 85 -14.73 -9.71 15.14
CA THR A 85 -14.94 -8.90 16.34
C THR A 85 -13.61 -8.41 16.95
N THR A 86 -12.73 -7.85 16.12
CA THR A 86 -11.39 -7.39 16.49
C THR A 86 -11.27 -5.87 16.54
N ASP A 87 -10.43 -5.37 17.44
CA ASP A 87 -10.11 -3.95 17.54
C ASP A 87 -9.08 -3.51 16.49
N PHE A 88 -8.20 -4.43 16.07
CA PHE A 88 -7.01 -4.11 15.27
C PHE A 88 -7.04 -4.78 13.91
N PHE A 89 -6.64 -4.00 12.90
CA PHE A 89 -6.59 -4.40 11.50
C PHE A 89 -5.19 -4.12 10.95
N VAL A 90 -4.68 -5.06 10.16
CA VAL A 90 -3.36 -4.99 9.56
C VAL A 90 -3.44 -5.43 8.10
N TRP A 91 -2.89 -4.60 7.21
CA TRP A 91 -2.49 -5.01 5.87
C TRP A 91 -0.99 -5.34 5.88
N ILE A 92 -0.62 -6.53 5.38
CA ILE A 92 0.77 -6.91 5.10
C ILE A 92 0.84 -7.36 3.65
N ASP A 93 1.67 -6.70 2.84
CA ASP A 93 1.92 -7.11 1.46
C ASP A 93 2.75 -8.40 1.42
N ALA A 94 2.47 -9.26 0.43
CA ALA A 94 3.20 -10.49 0.18
C ALA A 94 4.69 -10.27 -0.14
N GLY A 95 5.08 -9.06 -0.54
CA GLY A 95 6.49 -8.68 -0.70
C GLY A 95 7.27 -8.52 0.62
N TYR A 96 6.59 -8.45 1.78
CA TYR A 96 7.25 -8.25 3.06
C TYR A 96 8.26 -9.37 3.36
N GLY A 97 9.52 -8.97 3.55
CA GLY A 97 10.63 -9.86 3.84
C GLY A 97 11.33 -10.47 2.62
N HIS A 98 10.84 -10.29 1.38
CA HIS A 98 11.48 -10.76 0.14
C HIS A 98 12.05 -12.21 0.19
N GLY A 99 11.38 -13.11 0.92
CA GLY A 99 11.85 -14.49 1.13
C GLY A 99 13.01 -14.66 2.13
N ASN A 100 13.51 -13.58 2.72
CA ASN A 100 14.51 -13.62 3.79
C ASN A 100 13.85 -14.02 5.12
N GLN A 101 14.03 -15.27 5.53
CA GLN A 101 13.48 -15.78 6.78
C GLN A 101 14.04 -15.09 8.04
N SER A 102 15.23 -14.47 7.95
CA SER A 102 15.85 -13.81 9.12
C SER A 102 15.11 -12.56 9.59
N VAL A 103 14.22 -11.99 8.77
CA VAL A 103 13.40 -10.83 9.16
C VAL A 103 12.08 -11.24 9.86
N PHE A 104 11.75 -12.53 9.88
CA PHE A 104 10.58 -13.06 10.57
C PHE A 104 10.95 -13.51 11.99
N PRO A 105 10.02 -13.37 12.97
CA PRO A 105 10.24 -13.91 14.31
C PRO A 105 10.53 -15.42 14.24
N TYR A 106 11.48 -15.92 15.04
CA TYR A 106 11.90 -17.34 15.05
C TYR A 106 10.73 -18.34 15.21
N SER A 107 9.65 -17.94 15.86
CA SER A 107 8.45 -18.77 16.05
C SER A 107 7.34 -18.55 15.03
N ASN A 108 7.54 -17.68 14.04
CA ASN A 108 6.51 -17.13 13.13
C ASN A 108 5.30 -16.52 13.86
N LYS A 109 5.44 -16.23 15.17
CA LYS A 109 4.43 -15.55 15.96
C LYS A 109 4.75 -14.07 15.99
N TRP A 110 3.88 -13.29 15.36
CA TRP A 110 3.92 -11.85 15.44
C TRP A 110 2.80 -11.37 16.37
N ARG A 111 3.17 -10.60 17.41
CA ARG A 111 2.25 -10.04 18.42
C ARG A 111 2.51 -8.53 18.54
N PRO A 112 2.17 -7.75 17.52
CA PRO A 112 2.41 -6.32 17.54
C PRO A 112 1.53 -5.63 18.60
N GLN A 113 2.04 -4.54 19.16
CA GLN A 113 1.23 -3.60 19.93
C GLN A 113 1.12 -2.32 19.12
N PHE A 114 -0.10 -1.92 18.79
CA PHE A 114 -0.35 -0.67 18.08
C PHE A 114 -0.97 0.36 19.03
N PRO A 115 -0.51 1.62 18.97
CA PRO A 115 -1.15 2.69 19.72
C PRO A 115 -2.60 2.87 19.25
N ARG A 116 -3.52 3.02 20.21
CA ARG A 116 -4.93 3.29 19.91
C ARG A 116 -5.10 4.66 19.25
N ASN A 117 -6.12 4.80 18.41
CA ASN A 117 -6.45 6.01 17.64
C ASN A 117 -5.31 6.52 16.74
N LYS A 118 -4.40 5.64 16.31
CA LYS A 118 -3.28 5.99 15.44
C LYS A 118 -3.10 4.94 14.35
N ILE A 119 -2.70 5.40 13.18
CA ILE A 119 -2.22 4.54 12.10
C ILE A 119 -0.73 4.27 12.33
N SER A 120 -0.35 3.01 12.26
CA SER A 120 1.04 2.55 12.27
C SER A 120 1.45 2.20 10.84
N LEU A 121 2.54 2.80 10.40
CA LEU A 121 3.17 2.56 9.11
C LEU A 121 4.58 2.05 9.37
N ILE A 122 5.05 1.09 8.58
CA ILE A 122 6.48 0.79 8.54
C ILE A 122 7.13 1.80 7.61
N LYS A 123 8.22 2.41 8.05
CA LYS A 123 9.02 3.31 7.23
C LYS A 123 10.34 2.61 6.93
N LEU A 124 10.66 2.43 5.66
CA LEU A 124 11.95 1.85 5.23
C LEU A 124 12.94 2.93 4.75
N THR A 125 12.65 4.21 5.01
CA THR A 125 13.55 5.28 4.55
C THR A 125 14.87 5.27 5.32
N PRO A 126 15.99 5.63 4.69
CA PRO A 126 17.23 5.92 5.38
C PRO A 126 17.05 6.96 6.50
N VAL A 127 17.89 6.91 7.53
CA VAL A 127 17.82 7.80 8.71
C VAL A 127 17.88 9.30 8.34
N HIS A 128 18.49 9.62 7.20
CA HIS A 128 18.64 11.00 6.70
C HIS A 128 17.42 11.54 5.94
N ASP A 129 16.36 10.75 5.79
CA ASP A 129 15.20 11.08 4.96
C ASP A 129 13.97 11.35 5.84
N SER A 130 13.66 12.62 6.11
CA SER A 130 12.64 13.04 7.07
C SER A 130 11.22 13.04 6.47
N ILE A 131 10.23 12.51 7.21
CA ILE A 131 8.81 12.56 6.81
C ILE A 131 8.34 14.01 6.61
N GLY A 132 8.83 14.94 7.41
CA GLY A 132 8.47 16.36 7.31
C GLY A 132 8.93 17.03 6.00
N GLY A 133 9.82 16.39 5.23
CA GLY A 133 10.22 16.85 3.91
C GLY A 133 9.27 16.43 2.79
N TYR A 134 8.30 15.54 3.07
CA TYR A 134 7.31 15.09 2.11
C TYR A 134 6.05 15.96 2.22
N ASN A 135 5.82 16.77 1.22
CA ASN A 135 4.53 17.41 0.96
C ASN A 135 3.79 16.67 -0.17
N ILE A 136 2.50 16.94 -0.35
CA ILE A 136 1.68 16.27 -1.37
C ILE A 136 2.28 16.40 -2.78
N ASP A 137 3.00 17.50 -3.03
CA ASP A 137 3.64 17.82 -4.30
C ASP A 137 5.00 17.10 -4.52
N SER A 138 5.53 16.41 -3.50
CA SER A 138 6.85 15.75 -3.53
C SER A 138 6.81 14.26 -3.21
N LEU A 139 5.62 13.70 -2.97
CA LEU A 139 5.41 12.27 -2.76
C LEU A 139 5.72 11.44 -4.01
N TYR A 140 5.61 12.02 -5.20
CA TYR A 140 5.88 11.29 -6.44
C TYR A 140 7.39 11.08 -6.66
N ARG A 141 7.83 9.81 -6.58
CA ARG A 141 9.12 9.26 -7.06
C ARG A 141 10.40 9.63 -6.30
N ARG A 142 10.35 10.26 -5.13
CA ARG A 142 11.57 10.55 -4.34
C ARG A 142 12.05 9.40 -3.44
N ASN A 143 11.14 8.66 -2.80
CA ASN A 143 11.50 7.45 -2.05
C ASN A 143 10.25 6.62 -1.77
N TRP A 144 10.18 5.40 -2.32
CA TRP A 144 9.01 4.52 -2.20
C TRP A 144 8.81 3.94 -0.78
N SER A 145 9.79 4.14 0.11
CA SER A 145 9.79 3.56 1.46
C SER A 145 9.09 4.40 2.53
N VAL A 146 8.53 5.57 2.18
CA VAL A 146 8.06 6.58 3.13
C VAL A 146 6.70 6.25 3.71
N VAL A 147 5.82 5.66 2.90
CA VAL A 147 4.54 5.09 3.34
C VAL A 147 4.54 3.69 2.78
N SER A 148 4.96 2.71 3.59
CA SER A 148 5.06 1.32 3.17
C SER A 148 3.76 0.87 2.50
N GLY A 149 3.79 0.73 1.17
CA GLY A 149 2.82 -0.08 0.45
C GLY A 149 2.80 -1.52 0.99
N GLY A 150 3.82 -1.90 1.75
CA GLY A 150 3.96 -3.19 2.40
C GLY A 150 3.20 -3.38 3.71
N PHE A 151 2.83 -2.30 4.41
CA PHE A 151 2.33 -2.40 5.78
C PHE A 151 1.49 -1.19 6.21
N VAL A 152 0.26 -1.47 6.63
CA VAL A 152 -0.61 -0.49 7.30
C VAL A 152 -1.30 -1.19 8.46
N ALA A 153 -1.28 -0.61 9.65
CA ALA A 153 -2.00 -1.13 10.80
C ALA A 153 -2.69 -0.02 11.59
N GLY A 154 -3.79 -0.35 12.25
CA GLY A 154 -4.51 0.60 13.08
C GLY A 154 -5.65 -0.06 13.83
N ASP A 155 -6.26 0.69 14.76
CA ASP A 155 -7.55 0.29 15.33
C ASP A 155 -8.72 0.84 14.50
N LYS A 156 -9.93 0.31 14.70
CA LYS A 156 -11.13 0.76 13.97
C LYS A 156 -11.36 2.28 13.99
N ARG A 157 -10.92 2.97 15.04
CA ARG A 157 -11.10 4.42 15.21
C ARG A 157 -10.08 5.24 14.43
N SER A 158 -9.01 4.60 13.96
CA SER A 158 -7.94 5.22 13.19
C SER A 158 -8.09 5.10 11.68
N ALA A 159 -9.02 4.26 11.20
CA ALA A 159 -9.19 4.03 9.77
C ALA A 159 -9.80 5.29 9.11
N PRO A 160 -9.20 5.81 8.02
CA PRO A 160 -9.64 7.06 7.40
C PRO A 160 -11.05 6.89 6.80
N VAL A 161 -11.95 7.80 7.16
CA VAL A 161 -13.28 7.87 6.57
C VAL A 161 -13.14 8.48 5.17
N TYR A 162 -13.42 7.69 4.14
CA TYR A 162 -13.56 8.22 2.79
C TYR A 162 -14.97 8.80 2.65
N SER A 163 -15.11 10.13 2.75
CA SER A 163 -16.36 10.81 2.40
C SER A 163 -16.52 10.85 0.88
N SER A 164 -17.62 10.30 0.40
CA SER A 164 -18.12 10.35 -0.99
C SER A 164 -18.23 11.78 -1.52
#